data_AF-A0A158QMR8-F1
#
_entry.id   AF-A0A158QMR8-F1
#
_cell.length_a   1.000
_cell.length_b   1.000
_cell.length_c   1.000
_cell.angle_alpha   90.00
_cell.angle_beta   90.00
_cell.angle_gamma   90.00
#
_symmetry.space_group_name_H-M   'P 1'
#
loop_
_entity.id
_entity.type
_entity.pdbx_description
1 polymer ?
#
loop_
_entity_poly.entity_id
_entity_poly.type
_entity_poly.pdbx_seq_one_letter_code
_entity_poly.pdbx_strand_id
1 'polypeptide(L)'
;MKDSDDEILSLVTFGGLLIFLATIFLITHLLFLAVNLKKCGFESNFAYTLMCLISILDCIQLLIHCITGVIVCFKVRMPLMKVIGAFMESSWILMGISTVFLSFHRFIFTALSEKAEKTGDKYFEELVDASSLFRRCFSTSSQSKMIERRRLIAGQLPLDSDDPENLSSPIIAPGHSPESLVTTL
;
A
#
# COMPACT_ATOMS: atom_id res chain seq x y z
N MET A 1 15.41 -49.19 -15.86
CA MET A 1 16.10 -48.11 -16.60
C MET A 1 15.12 -47.17 -17.31
N LYS A 2 13.92 -47.63 -17.71
CA LYS A 2 12.86 -46.79 -18.31
C LYS A 2 12.25 -45.75 -17.35
N ASP A 3 12.14 -46.08 -16.06
CA ASP A 3 11.52 -45.21 -15.06
C ASP A 3 12.26 -43.87 -14.84
N SER A 4 13.56 -43.81 -15.13
CA SER A 4 14.37 -42.58 -14.95
C SER A 4 14.14 -41.55 -16.05
N ASP A 5 13.79 -42.00 -17.27
CA ASP A 5 13.59 -41.10 -18.41
C ASP A 5 12.22 -40.41 -18.31
N ASP A 6 11.20 -41.16 -17.88
CA ASP A 6 9.85 -40.64 -17.66
C ASP A 6 9.81 -39.58 -16.54
N GLU A 7 10.61 -39.76 -15.48
CA GLU A 7 10.72 -38.78 -14.39
C GLU A 7 11.36 -37.46 -14.87
N ILE A 8 12.44 -37.55 -15.66
CA ILE A 8 13.11 -36.36 -16.21
C ILE A 8 12.17 -35.62 -17.16
N LEU A 9 11.49 -36.34 -18.05
CA LEU A 9 10.54 -35.75 -18.99
C LEU A 9 9.39 -35.05 -18.26
N SER A 10 8.84 -35.68 -17.22
CA SER A 10 7.79 -35.09 -16.38
C SER A 10 8.25 -33.79 -15.71
N LEU A 11 9.45 -33.80 -15.13
CA LEU A 11 10.01 -32.63 -14.45
C LEU A 11 10.25 -31.45 -15.41
N VAL A 12 10.83 -31.72 -16.58
CA VAL A 12 11.07 -30.72 -17.61
C VAL A 12 9.75 -30.16 -18.14
N THR A 13 8.74 -31.01 -18.33
CA THR A 13 7.41 -30.59 -18.80
C THR A 13 6.73 -29.70 -17.76
N PHE A 14 6.77 -30.09 -16.48
CA PHE A 14 6.20 -29.31 -15.38
C PHE A 14 6.90 -27.95 -15.22
N GLY A 15 8.23 -27.94 -15.19
CA GLY A 15 9.01 -26.70 -15.10
C GLY A 15 8.79 -25.79 -16.31
N GLY A 16 8.73 -26.35 -17.52
CA GLY A 16 8.43 -25.63 -18.75
C GLY A 16 7.04 -24.98 -18.74
N LEU A 17 6.03 -25.72 -18.27
CA LEU A 17 4.66 -25.20 -18.14
C LEU A 17 4.59 -24.05 -17.13
N LEU A 18 5.28 -24.17 -15.99
CA LEU A 18 5.37 -23.10 -14.99
C LEU A 18 5.97 -21.82 -15.58
N ILE A 19 7.08 -21.92 -16.31
CA ILE A 19 7.72 -20.76 -16.97
C ILE A 19 6.78 -20.13 -17.99
N PHE A 20 6.16 -20.95 -18.83
CA PHE A 20 5.28 -20.48 -19.91
C PHE A 20 4.08 -19.71 -19.37
N LEU A 21 3.33 -20.31 -18.44
CA LEU A 21 2.16 -19.67 -17.84
C LEU A 21 2.55 -18.40 -17.06
N ALA A 22 3.62 -18.48 -16.26
CA ALA A 22 4.07 -17.35 -15.48
C ALA A 22 4.47 -16.16 -16.37
N THR A 23 5.11 -16.42 -17.50
CA THR A 23 5.50 -15.37 -18.47
C THR A 23 4.28 -14.68 -19.10
N ILE A 24 3.26 -15.45 -19.51
CA ILE A 24 2.03 -14.88 -20.09
C ILE A 24 1.31 -13.98 -19.09
N PHE A 25 1.13 -14.46 -17.85
CA PHE A 25 0.50 -13.67 -16.81
C PHE A 25 1.34 -12.45 -16.43
N LEU A 26 2.66 -12.58 -16.38
CA LEU A 26 3.55 -11.47 -16.07
C LEU A 26 3.41 -10.34 -17.09
N ILE A 27 3.40 -10.68 -18.39
CA ILE A 27 3.18 -9.69 -19.46
C ILE A 27 1.83 -9.00 -19.27
N THR A 28 0.78 -9.76 -18.94
CA THR A 28 -0.57 -9.22 -18.74
C THR A 28 -0.61 -8.23 -17.55
N HIS A 29 -0.01 -8.59 -16.41
CA HIS A 29 0.05 -7.71 -15.24
C HIS A 29 0.95 -6.48 -15.47
N LEU A 30 2.06 -6.62 -16.20
CA LEU A 30 2.92 -5.48 -16.56
C LEU A 30 2.19 -4.50 -17.49
N LEU A 31 1.42 -5.00 -18.45
CA LEU A 31 0.58 -4.15 -19.30
C LEU A 31 -0.51 -3.43 -18.48
N PHE A 32 -1.16 -4.14 -17.55
CA PHE A 32 -2.11 -3.54 -16.63
C PHE A 32 -1.46 -2.44 -15.78
N LEU A 33 -0.29 -2.70 -15.19
CA LEU A 33 0.45 -1.71 -14.41
C LEU A 33 0.85 -0.51 -15.27
N ALA A 34 1.36 -0.72 -16.49
CA ALA A 34 1.77 0.37 -17.38
C ALA A 34 0.58 1.29 -17.73
N VAL A 35 -0.59 0.72 -18.00
CA VAL A 35 -1.81 1.49 -18.30
C VAL A 35 -2.28 2.26 -17.08
N ASN A 36 -2.31 1.64 -15.90
CA ASN A 36 -2.77 2.28 -14.67
C ASN A 36 -1.80 3.35 -14.17
N LEU A 37 -0.49 3.10 -14.22
CA LEU A 37 0.53 4.09 -13.84
C LEU A 37 0.48 5.33 -14.73
N LYS A 38 0.17 5.19 -16.03
CA LYS A 38 0.02 6.32 -16.94
C LYS A 38 -1.25 7.13 -16.69
N LYS A 39 -2.34 6.47 -16.25
CA LYS A 39 -3.64 7.12 -16.01
C LYS A 39 -3.80 7.68 -14.60
N CYS A 40 -3.12 7.11 -13.62
CA CYS A 40 -3.25 7.52 -12.24
C CYS A 40 -2.24 8.63 -11.92
N GLY A 41 -2.71 9.87 -11.84
CA GLY A 41 -2.27 10.70 -10.73
C GLY A 41 -2.63 9.95 -9.46
N PHE A 42 -1.66 9.51 -8.65
CA PHE A 42 -1.83 8.67 -7.45
C PHE A 42 -2.70 9.31 -6.34
N GLU A 43 -3.37 10.41 -6.64
CA GLU A 43 -4.13 11.22 -5.71
C GLU A 43 -5.62 10.81 -5.76
N SER A 44 -5.98 9.79 -4.98
CA SER A 44 -7.16 9.78 -4.08
C SER A 44 -7.94 8.46 -4.01
N ASN A 45 -7.82 7.55 -4.97
CA ASN A 45 -8.70 6.37 -4.98
C ASN A 45 -8.01 5.14 -4.37
N PHE A 46 -8.39 4.82 -3.13
CA PHE A 46 -7.87 3.68 -2.35
C PHE A 46 -7.99 2.35 -3.10
N ALA A 47 -9.07 2.14 -3.86
CA ALA A 47 -9.26 0.93 -4.64
C ALA A 47 -8.18 0.75 -5.73
N TYR A 48 -7.74 1.84 -6.38
CA TYR A 48 -6.65 1.77 -7.36
C TYR A 48 -5.32 1.46 -6.70
N THR A 49 -5.05 2.04 -5.53
CA THR A 49 -3.84 1.72 -4.75
C THR A 49 -3.79 0.22 -4.41
N LEU A 50 -4.91 -0.36 -3.95
CA LEU A 50 -5.00 -1.79 -3.67
C LEU A 50 -4.83 -2.64 -4.94
N MET A 51 -5.45 -2.26 -6.07
CA MET A 51 -5.29 -2.99 -7.33
C MET A 51 -3.84 -2.96 -7.85
N CYS A 52 -3.15 -1.82 -7.73
CA CYS A 52 -1.73 -1.70 -8.05
C CYS A 52 -0.87 -2.55 -7.11
N LEU A 53 -1.15 -2.54 -5.81
CA LEU A 53 -0.43 -3.38 -4.84
C LEU A 53 -0.57 -4.87 -5.17
N ILE A 54 -1.80 -5.34 -5.41
CA ILE A 54 -2.09 -6.73 -5.82
C ILE A 54 -1.31 -7.05 -7.10
N SER A 55 -1.37 -6.19 -8.11
CA SER A 55 -0.67 -6.42 -9.39
C SER A 55 0.86 -6.47 -9.25
N ILE A 56 1.44 -5.67 -8.35
CA ILE A 56 2.88 -5.72 -8.06
C ILE A 56 3.24 -7.03 -7.36
N LEU A 57 2.45 -7.46 -6.37
CA LEU A 57 2.65 -8.73 -5.68
C LEU A 57 2.56 -9.91 -6.65
N ASP A 58 1.56 -9.91 -7.53
CA ASP A 58 1.41 -10.90 -8.61
C ASP A 58 2.65 -10.93 -9.52
N CYS A 59 3.15 -9.77 -9.96
CA CYS A 59 4.37 -9.73 -10.77
C CYS A 59 5.56 -10.37 -10.04
N ILE A 60 5.75 -10.08 -8.76
CA ILE A 60 6.84 -10.66 -7.96
C ILE A 60 6.66 -12.18 -7.84
N GLN A 61 5.45 -12.66 -7.56
CA GLN A 61 5.15 -14.10 -7.47
C GLN A 61 5.39 -14.81 -8.80
N LEU A 62 4.98 -14.21 -9.92
CA LEU A 62 5.19 -14.75 -11.26
C LEU A 62 6.68 -14.82 -11.63
N LEU A 63 7.48 -13.84 -11.24
CA LEU A 63 8.94 -13.90 -11.37
C LEU A 63 9.53 -15.06 -10.57
N ILE A 64 9.06 -15.28 -9.35
CA ILE A 64 9.47 -16.42 -8.52
C ILE A 64 9.05 -17.75 -9.15
N HIS A 65 7.87 -17.84 -9.74
CA HIS A 65 7.43 -19.03 -10.48
C HIS A 65 8.30 -19.31 -11.70
N CYS A 66 8.71 -18.29 -12.45
CA CYS A 66 9.69 -18.45 -13.54
C CYS A 66 11.03 -19.00 -13.02
N ILE A 67 11.57 -18.41 -11.94
CA ILE A 67 12.82 -18.88 -11.31
C ILE A 67 12.68 -20.33 -10.85
N THR A 68 11.56 -20.67 -10.19
CA THR A 68 11.28 -22.02 -9.70
C THR A 68 11.17 -23.01 -10.86
N GLY A 69 10.51 -22.64 -11.95
CA GLY A 69 10.41 -23.46 -13.15
C GLY A 69 11.78 -23.74 -13.78
N VAL A 70 12.68 -22.74 -13.83
CA VAL A 70 14.07 -22.93 -14.29
C VAL A 70 14.80 -23.90 -13.36
N ILE A 71 14.70 -23.70 -12.05
CA ILE A 71 15.32 -24.59 -11.06
C ILE A 71 14.85 -26.04 -11.22
N VAL A 72 13.55 -26.23 -11.43
CA VAL A 72 12.92 -27.54 -11.67
C VAL A 72 13.46 -28.16 -12.96
N CYS A 73 13.46 -27.44 -14.08
CA CYS A 73 13.94 -27.94 -15.38
C CYS A 73 15.41 -28.40 -15.32
N PHE A 74 16.26 -27.69 -14.58
CA PHE A 74 17.69 -27.97 -14.50
C PHE A 74 18.12 -28.73 -13.23
N LYS A 75 17.17 -29.17 -12.40
CA LYS A 75 17.44 -29.86 -11.11
C LYS A 75 18.44 -29.10 -10.22
N VAL A 76 18.42 -27.77 -10.24
CA VAL A 76 19.37 -26.93 -9.50
C VAL A 76 19.02 -26.93 -8.01
N ARG A 77 20.01 -27.13 -7.14
CA ARG A 77 19.79 -26.96 -5.69
C ARG A 77 20.01 -25.51 -5.30
N MET A 78 18.96 -24.84 -4.83
CA MET A 78 19.07 -23.51 -4.23
C MET A 78 18.85 -23.58 -2.71
N PRO A 79 19.80 -23.14 -1.88
CA PRO A 79 19.65 -23.16 -0.42
C PRO A 79 18.56 -22.20 0.08
N LEU A 80 18.17 -21.21 -0.74
CA LEU A 80 17.17 -20.20 -0.40
C LEU A 80 15.71 -20.61 -0.69
N MET A 81 15.45 -21.84 -1.16
CA MET A 81 14.09 -22.27 -1.51
C MET A 81 13.08 -22.18 -0.37
N LYS A 82 13.51 -22.41 0.88
CA LYS A 82 12.64 -22.26 2.06
C LYS A 82 12.21 -20.80 2.28
N VAL A 83 13.14 -19.86 2.09
CA VAL A 83 12.88 -18.42 2.23
C VAL A 83 11.96 -17.95 1.10
N ILE A 84 12.22 -18.40 -0.13
CA ILE A 84 11.36 -18.11 -1.28
C ILE A 84 9.94 -18.65 -1.06
N GLY A 85 9.80 -19.88 -0.56
CA GLY A 85 8.51 -20.48 -0.22
C GLY A 85 7.73 -19.66 0.83
N ALA A 86 8.39 -19.29 1.94
CA ALA A 86 7.76 -18.46 2.97
C ALA A 86 7.38 -17.06 2.46
N PHE A 87 8.20 -16.48 1.57
CA PHE A 87 7.88 -15.21 0.91
C PHE A 87 6.67 -15.33 -0.03
N MET A 88 6.59 -16.42 -0.80
CA MET A 88 5.45 -16.70 -1.68
C MET A 88 4.15 -16.85 -0.88
N GLU A 89 4.18 -17.62 0.22
CA GLU A 89 3.04 -17.83 1.09
C GLU A 89 2.58 -16.53 1.76
N SER A 90 3.51 -15.74 2.31
CA SER A 90 3.17 -14.45 2.92
C SER A 90 2.60 -13.45 1.90
N SER A 91 3.14 -13.43 0.67
CA SER A 91 2.60 -12.62 -0.42
C SER A 91 1.18 -13.05 -0.80
N TRP A 92 0.89 -14.36 -0.79
CA TRP A 92 -0.45 -14.89 -1.08
C TRP A 92 -1.46 -14.49 -0.01
N ILE A 93 -1.08 -14.56 1.27
CA ILE A 93 -1.90 -14.08 2.39
C ILE A 93 -2.17 -12.58 2.27
N LEU A 94 -1.14 -11.77 1.98
CA LEU A 94 -1.27 -10.33 1.82
C LEU A 94 -2.20 -9.96 0.66
N MET A 95 -2.12 -10.68 -0.45
CA MET A 95 -3.03 -10.53 -1.59
C MET A 95 -4.47 -10.90 -1.22
N GLY A 96 -4.68 -11.99 -0.47
CA GLY A 96 -5.99 -12.37 0.07
C GLY A 96 -6.60 -11.26 0.92
N ILE A 97 -5.84 -10.72 1.87
CA ILE A 97 -6.26 -9.59 2.72
C ILE A 97 -6.58 -8.35 1.87
N SER A 98 -5.73 -8.01 0.91
CA SER A 98 -5.93 -6.86 0.01
C SER A 98 -7.20 -7.00 -0.82
N THR A 99 -7.50 -8.22 -1.29
CA THR A 99 -8.71 -8.53 -2.06
C THR A 99 -9.97 -8.41 -1.22
N VAL A 100 -9.92 -8.84 0.05
CA VAL A 100 -11.00 -8.65 1.02
C VAL A 100 -11.25 -7.16 1.24
N PHE A 101 -10.22 -6.36 1.49
CA PHE A 101 -10.36 -4.91 1.63
C PHE A 101 -10.92 -4.23 0.38
N LEU A 102 -10.47 -4.64 -0.81
CA LEU A 102 -10.99 -4.12 -2.07
C LEU A 102 -12.48 -4.45 -2.24
N SER A 103 -12.89 -5.66 -1.87
CA SER A 103 -14.28 -6.10 -1.94
C SER A 103 -15.16 -5.32 -0.96
N PHE A 104 -14.71 -5.13 0.29
CA PHE A 104 -15.39 -4.28 1.26
C PHE A 104 -15.51 -2.84 0.78
N HIS A 105 -14.42 -2.26 0.26
CA HIS A 105 -14.44 -0.91 -0.29
C HIS A 105 -15.49 -0.78 -1.40
N ARG A 106 -15.52 -1.73 -2.35
CA ARG A 106 -16.53 -1.74 -3.43
C ARG A 106 -17.95 -1.91 -2.88
N PHE A 107 -18.16 -2.82 -1.94
CA PHE A 107 -19.47 -3.06 -1.33
C PHE A 107 -20.00 -1.80 -0.64
N ILE A 108 -19.17 -1.15 0.18
CA ILE A 108 -19.49 0.09 0.89
C ILE A 108 -19.88 1.18 -0.12
N PHE A 109 -19.06 1.41 -1.14
CA PHE A 109 -19.37 2.42 -2.16
C PHE A 109 -20.65 2.12 -2.94
N THR A 110 -20.87 0.88 -3.39
CA THR A 110 -22.08 0.53 -4.13
C THR A 110 -23.34 0.60 -3.27
N ALA A 111 -23.33 -0.03 -2.09
CA ALA A 111 -24.49 -0.08 -1.21
C ALA A 111 -24.87 1.29 -0.65
N LEU A 112 -23.87 2.14 -0.36
CA LEU A 112 -24.11 3.47 0.20
C LEU A 112 -24.35 4.52 -0.88
N SER A 113 -23.85 4.34 -2.11
CA SER A 113 -24.30 5.16 -3.26
C SER A 113 -25.80 4.99 -3.49
N GLU A 114 -26.31 3.75 -3.42
CA GLU A 114 -27.75 3.49 -3.58
C GLU A 114 -28.59 4.09 -2.44
N LYS A 115 -28.05 4.10 -1.21
CA LYS A 115 -28.72 4.75 -0.06
C LYS A 115 -28.64 6.27 -0.12
N ALA A 116 -27.52 6.85 -0.56
CA ALA A 116 -27.34 8.29 -0.67
C ALA A 116 -28.33 8.90 -1.68
N GLU A 117 -28.51 8.24 -2.84
CA GLU A 117 -29.51 8.63 -3.84
C GLU A 117 -30.95 8.65 -3.26
N LYS A 118 -31.24 7.74 -2.33
CA LYS A 118 -32.54 7.64 -1.66
C LYS A 118 -32.74 8.61 -0.48
N THR A 119 -31.67 9.12 0.13
CA THR A 119 -31.76 9.77 1.46
C THR A 119 -31.27 11.22 1.51
N GLY A 120 -30.65 11.75 0.45
CA GLY A 120 -30.23 13.16 0.39
C GLY A 120 -29.13 13.53 1.40
N ASP A 121 -27.88 13.39 0.96
CA ASP A 121 -26.71 14.18 1.38
C ASP A 121 -26.05 14.05 2.78
N LYS A 122 -26.55 13.30 3.77
CA LYS A 122 -25.80 13.16 5.05
C LYS A 122 -24.82 11.98 5.16
N TYR A 123 -25.03 10.89 4.42
CA TYR A 123 -24.20 9.68 4.54
C TYR A 123 -22.92 9.71 3.71
N PHE A 124 -22.80 10.65 2.77
CA PHE A 124 -21.65 10.74 1.88
C PHE A 124 -20.39 11.28 2.61
N GLU A 125 -20.55 12.22 3.55
CA GLU A 125 -19.42 12.77 4.31
C GLU A 125 -18.80 11.74 5.27
N GLU A 126 -19.60 10.95 5.98
CA GLU A 126 -19.08 9.84 6.82
C GLU A 126 -18.31 8.80 5.99
N LEU A 127 -18.70 8.62 4.72
CA LEU A 127 -18.04 7.70 3.81
C LEU A 127 -16.66 8.18 3.37
N VAL A 128 -16.58 9.46 3.01
CA VAL A 128 -15.31 10.12 2.69
C VAL A 128 -14.37 10.00 3.88
N ASP A 129 -14.89 10.15 5.10
CA ASP A 129 -14.09 10.09 6.31
C ASP A 129 -13.62 8.67 6.67
N ALA A 130 -14.47 7.64 6.47
CA ALA A 130 -14.05 6.25 6.59
C ALA A 130 -12.95 5.87 5.57
N SER A 131 -13.06 6.35 4.33
CA SER A 131 -12.00 6.15 3.31
C SER A 131 -10.70 6.88 3.69
N SER A 132 -10.82 8.03 4.38
CA SER A 132 -9.69 8.84 4.85
C SER A 132 -8.94 8.13 5.98
N LEU A 133 -9.66 7.48 6.90
CA LEU A 133 -9.12 6.62 7.95
C LEU A 133 -8.35 5.42 7.38
N PHE A 134 -8.95 4.71 6.41
CA PHE A 134 -8.27 3.62 5.71
C PHE A 134 -6.99 4.09 5.00
N ARG A 135 -7.06 5.26 4.32
CA ARG A 135 -5.89 5.86 3.69
C ARG A 135 -4.81 6.19 4.73
N ARG A 136 -5.17 6.72 5.90
CA ARG A 136 -4.23 7.03 6.99
C ARG A 136 -3.55 5.77 7.52
N CYS A 137 -4.29 4.68 7.74
CA CYS A 137 -3.73 3.40 8.21
C CYS A 137 -2.67 2.83 7.24
N PHE A 138 -2.85 3.00 5.92
CA PHE A 138 -1.91 2.50 4.91
C PHE A 138 -0.83 3.51 4.49
N SER A 139 -1.03 4.81 4.73
CA SER A 139 -0.11 5.89 4.33
C SER A 139 1.00 6.18 5.34
N THR A 140 0.94 5.61 6.55
CA THR A 140 1.88 5.91 7.66
C THR A 140 3.34 5.58 7.34
N SER A 141 3.62 4.66 6.40
CA SER A 141 4.99 4.30 6.01
C SER A 141 5.63 5.26 4.98
N SER A 142 4.84 5.83 4.06
CA SER A 142 5.36 6.60 2.93
C SER A 142 5.35 8.12 3.15
N GLN A 143 4.35 8.64 3.89
CA GLN A 143 4.28 10.08 4.15
C GLN A 143 5.33 10.58 5.15
N SER A 144 5.75 9.76 6.12
CA SER A 144 6.79 10.13 7.08
C SER A 144 8.09 10.53 6.34
N LYS A 145 8.53 9.71 5.38
CA LYS A 145 9.75 9.97 4.58
C LYS A 145 9.61 11.13 3.59
N MET A 146 8.40 11.38 3.07
CA MET A 146 8.17 12.46 2.13
C MET A 146 8.08 13.83 2.83
N ILE A 147 7.49 13.89 4.02
CA ILE A 147 7.47 15.08 4.88
C ILE A 147 8.89 15.37 5.39
N GLU A 148 9.64 14.35 5.79
CA GLU A 148 11.04 14.47 6.22
C GLU A 148 11.95 14.97 5.09
N ARG A 149 11.79 14.45 3.86
CA ARG A 149 12.50 15.01 2.68
C ARG A 149 12.11 16.44 2.38
N ARG A 150 10.84 16.83 2.53
CA ARG A 150 10.42 18.22 2.33
C ARG A 150 10.97 19.16 3.42
N ARG A 151 11.13 18.70 4.66
CA ARG A 151 11.80 19.46 5.73
C ARG A 151 13.30 19.63 5.49
N LEU A 152 13.97 18.57 5.03
CA LEU A 152 15.39 18.62 4.65
C LEU A 152 15.63 19.55 3.45
N ILE A 153 14.74 19.56 2.46
CA ILE A 153 14.84 20.46 1.29
C ILE A 153 14.47 21.91 1.67
N ALA A 154 13.57 22.11 2.62
CA ALA A 154 13.17 23.44 3.10
C ALA A 154 14.15 24.07 4.12
N GLY A 155 15.30 23.41 4.40
CA GLY A 155 16.31 23.94 5.32
C GLY A 155 15.83 24.05 6.77
N GLN A 156 14.73 23.37 7.15
CA GLN A 156 14.32 23.29 8.54
C GLN A 156 15.21 22.27 9.24
N LEU A 157 16.23 22.77 9.96
CA LEU A 157 17.02 21.95 10.88
C LEU A 157 16.08 21.17 11.83
N PRO A 158 16.42 19.92 12.19
CA PRO A 158 15.75 19.26 13.30
C PRO A 158 15.91 20.13 14.54
N LEU A 159 14.79 20.48 15.19
CA LEU A 159 14.81 20.99 16.55
C LEU A 159 15.35 19.87 17.43
N ASP A 160 16.61 19.97 17.81
CA ASP A 160 17.17 19.21 18.92
C ASP A 160 16.27 19.47 20.14
N SER A 161 15.55 18.42 20.53
CA SER A 161 14.84 18.37 21.80
C SER A 161 15.85 17.94 22.86
N ASP A 162 16.51 18.92 23.49
CA ASP A 162 17.16 18.75 24.78
C ASP A 162 17.26 20.11 25.46
N ASP A 163 16.24 20.46 26.26
CA ASP A 163 16.40 21.36 27.39
C ASP A 163 15.34 21.01 28.46
N PRO A 164 15.72 20.28 29.51
CA PRO A 164 14.89 20.07 30.67
C PRO A 164 15.07 21.23 31.66
N GLU A 165 13.95 21.61 32.29
CA GLU A 165 13.90 22.30 33.59
C GLU A 165 14.40 23.75 33.65
N ASN A 166 13.47 24.69 33.54
CA ASN A 166 13.46 25.81 34.49
C ASN A 166 12.03 26.29 34.79
N LEU A 167 11.35 25.53 35.67
CA LEU A 167 10.17 25.98 36.39
C LEU A 167 10.63 26.68 37.68
N SER A 168 10.55 28.00 37.73
CA SER A 168 10.51 28.72 39.01
C SER A 168 9.68 29.99 38.92
N SER A 169 8.38 29.77 39.09
CA SER A 169 7.43 30.50 39.96
C SER A 169 7.04 31.97 39.71
N PRO A 170 5.80 32.34 40.10
CA PRO A 170 5.12 33.56 39.70
C PRO A 170 5.15 34.64 40.80
N ILE A 171 5.13 35.93 40.42
CA ILE A 171 4.85 37.03 41.35
C ILE A 171 3.83 38.01 40.74
N ILE A 172 2.74 38.11 41.51
CA ILE A 172 1.59 39.02 41.55
C ILE A 172 1.95 40.50 41.33
N ALA A 173 1.13 41.25 40.57
CA ALA A 173 0.44 42.44 41.10
C ALA A 173 -0.59 43.05 40.11
N PRO A 174 -1.64 43.71 40.63
CA PRO A 174 -2.84 44.12 39.89
C PRO A 174 -2.87 45.63 39.57
N GLY A 175 -3.80 46.02 38.69
CA GLY A 175 -4.40 47.36 38.72
C GLY A 175 -4.08 48.24 37.51
N HIS A 176 -5.04 48.36 36.59
CA HIS A 176 -5.80 49.60 36.37
C HIS A 176 -6.79 49.40 35.21
N SER A 177 -8.05 49.68 35.51
CA SER A 177 -9.12 50.05 34.58
C SER A 177 -9.47 51.51 34.94
N PRO A 178 -10.31 52.27 34.21
CA PRO A 178 -10.80 52.19 32.82
C PRO A 178 -10.49 53.52 32.07
N GLU A 179 -10.78 53.60 30.77
CA GLU A 179 -11.32 54.79 30.07
C GLU A 179 -11.53 54.38 28.60
N SER A 180 -12.78 54.31 28.11
CA SER A 180 -13.44 55.36 27.31
C SER A 180 -12.56 55.79 26.12
N LEU A 181 -12.99 55.69 24.86
CA LEU A 181 -13.92 56.65 24.27
C LEU A 181 -14.16 56.27 22.78
N VAL A 182 -15.42 56.31 22.36
CA VAL A 182 -15.94 56.90 21.10
C VAL A 182 -15.47 56.34 19.73
N THR A 183 -16.34 55.65 18.99
CA THR A 183 -17.34 56.12 17.98
C THR A 183 -16.75 56.60 16.65
N THR A 184 -17.39 56.15 15.56
CA THR A 184 -17.47 56.75 14.20
C THR A 184 -16.23 56.69 13.29
N LEU A 185 -16.25 55.82 12.27
CA LEU A 185 -16.84 56.06 10.94
C LEU A 185 -17.01 54.72 10.20
#